data_AF-A0A4Y9RCC7-F1
#
_entry.id   AF-A0A4Y9RCC7-F1
#
_cell.length_a   1.000
_cell.length_b   1.000
_cell.length_c   1.000
_cell.angle_alpha   90.00
_cell.angle_beta   90.00
_cell.angle_gamma   90.00
#
_symmetry.space_group_name_H-M   'P 1'
#
loop_
_entity.id
_entity.type
_entity.pdbx_description
1 polymer ?
#
loop_
_entity_poly.entity_id
_entity_poly.type
_entity_poly.pdbx_seq_one_letter_code
_entity_poly.pdbx_strand_id
1 'polypeptide(L)'
;MEKLFNRFANATAKITGRPWTFIACLALVAGWAASGPLFSFSETWQLVINTGTTIVTFLMVFLIQNTQNRDAAAMHAKLDELVYAVKKADARFIGIEHLTDKELAVILDEVEQRALAVHAGKPARAVRGKPAVRIEDLATNAAPQAGVAK
;
A
#
# COMPACT_ATOMS: atom_id res chain seq x y z
N MET A 1 -14.28 -3.17 17.84
CA MET A 1 -13.75 -4.39 17.18
C MET A 1 -12.53 -4.11 16.31
N GLU A 2 -12.53 -3.03 15.52
CA GLU A 2 -11.43 -2.65 14.63
C GLU A 2 -10.05 -2.57 15.32
N LYS A 3 -9.94 -1.93 16.49
CA LYS A 3 -8.68 -1.88 17.25
C LYS A 3 -8.14 -3.25 17.67
N LEU A 4 -9.03 -4.20 17.99
CA LEU A 4 -8.66 -5.56 18.39
C LEU A 4 -8.19 -6.37 17.17
N PHE A 5 -8.92 -6.29 16.05
CA PHE A 5 -8.52 -6.88 14.79
C PHE A 5 -7.18 -6.33 14.32
N ASN A 6 -6.99 -5.00 14.36
CA ASN A 6 -5.72 -4.37 13.99
C ASN A 6 -4.56 -4.81 14.89
N ARG A 7 -4.80 -4.97 16.20
CA ARG A 7 -3.77 -5.47 17.12
C ARG A 7 -3.41 -6.92 16.82
N PHE A 8 -4.40 -7.77 16.54
CA PHE A 8 -4.21 -9.15 16.13
C PHE A 8 -3.45 -9.24 14.79
N ALA A 9 -3.91 -8.54 13.75
CA ALA A 9 -3.30 -8.54 12.43
C ALA A 9 -1.83 -8.10 12.48
N ASN A 10 -1.52 -7.02 13.22
CA ASN A 10 -0.14 -6.56 13.38
C ASN A 10 0.72 -7.53 14.20
N ALA A 11 0.17 -8.16 15.24
CA ALA A 11 0.90 -9.17 16.00
C ALA A 11 1.22 -10.38 15.11
N THR A 12 0.24 -10.86 14.35
CA THR A 12 0.40 -11.95 13.39
C THR A 12 1.44 -11.59 12.33
N ALA A 13 1.34 -10.43 11.68
CA ALA A 13 2.32 -9.96 10.69
C ALA A 13 3.74 -9.87 11.27
N LYS A 14 3.88 -9.37 12.50
CA LYS A 14 5.19 -9.28 13.18
C LYS A 14 5.75 -10.65 13.52
N ILE A 15 4.91 -11.62 13.88
CA ILE A 15 5.35 -12.98 14.19
C ILE A 15 5.73 -13.71 12.90
N THR A 16 4.87 -13.68 11.88
CA THR A 16 5.10 -14.37 10.60
C THR A 16 6.27 -13.79 9.81
N GLY A 17 6.58 -12.49 9.96
CA GLY A 17 7.73 -11.86 9.32
C GLY A 17 9.10 -12.16 9.94
N ARG A 18 9.18 -12.92 11.05
CA ARG A 18 10.46 -13.23 11.72
C ARG A 18 11.14 -14.45 11.08
N PRO A 19 12.48 -14.41 10.86
CA PRO A 19 13.22 -15.55 10.33
C PRO A 19 13.04 -16.85 11.12
N TRP A 20 12.95 -16.75 12.45
CA TRP A 20 12.69 -17.91 13.32
C TRP A 20 11.34 -18.58 13.06
N THR A 21 10.32 -17.81 12.70
CA THR A 21 8.99 -18.35 12.38
C THR A 21 9.04 -19.12 11.06
N PHE A 22 9.81 -18.63 10.08
CA PHE A 22 10.04 -19.37 8.84
C PHE A 22 10.73 -20.72 9.08
N ILE A 23 11.78 -20.74 9.92
CA ILE A 23 12.46 -21.99 10.29
C ILE A 23 11.50 -22.96 10.99
N ALA A 24 10.67 -22.46 11.91
CA ALA A 24 9.66 -23.27 12.59
C ALA A 24 8.61 -23.84 11.61
N CYS A 25 8.11 -23.02 10.68
CA CYS A 25 7.21 -23.48 9.61
C CYS A 25 7.85 -24.54 8.74
N LEU A 26 9.12 -24.37 8.36
CA LEU A 26 9.85 -25.36 7.56
C LEU A 26 10.00 -26.69 8.32
N ALA A 27 10.33 -26.62 9.62
CA ALA A 27 10.41 -27.80 10.47
C ALA A 27 9.06 -28.52 10.61
N LEU A 28 7.96 -27.77 10.71
CA LEU A 28 6.60 -28.33 10.73
C LEU A 28 6.26 -29.04 9.42
N VAL A 29 6.56 -28.42 8.27
CA VAL A 29 6.33 -29.04 6.95
C VAL A 29 7.21 -30.28 6.77
N ALA A 30 8.47 -30.24 7.20
CA ALA A 30 9.36 -31.40 7.16
C ALA A 30 8.88 -32.53 8.08
N GLY A 31 8.41 -32.21 9.28
CA GLY A 31 7.79 -33.18 10.19
C GLY A 31 6.52 -33.80 9.62
N TRP A 32 5.68 -33.00 8.96
CA TRP A 32 4.51 -33.50 8.23
C TRP A 32 4.93 -34.43 7.08
N ALA A 33 5.90 -34.04 6.26
CA ALA A 33 6.44 -34.87 5.18
C ALA A 33 6.99 -36.21 5.71
N ALA A 34 7.68 -36.20 6.86
CA ALA A 34 8.20 -37.40 7.51
C ALA A 34 7.11 -38.34 8.03
N SER A 35 5.88 -37.85 8.28
CA SER A 35 4.72 -38.68 8.59
C SER A 35 4.13 -39.38 7.36
N GLY A 36 4.41 -38.88 6.15
CA GLY A 36 3.89 -39.40 4.88
C GLY A 36 4.04 -40.91 4.69
N PRO A 37 5.21 -41.52 4.96
CA PRO A 37 5.42 -42.97 4.86
C PRO A 37 4.50 -43.81 5.76
N LEU A 38 4.10 -43.31 6.94
CA LEU A 38 3.16 -43.99 7.83
C LEU A 38 1.73 -44.03 7.26
N PHE A 39 1.40 -43.04 6.44
CA PHE A 39 0.09 -42.91 5.79
C PHE A 39 0.13 -43.28 4.30
N SER A 40 1.20 -43.94 3.84
CA SER A 40 1.43 -44.31 2.44
C SER A 40 1.23 -43.16 1.45
N PHE A 41 1.51 -41.92 1.88
CA PHE A 41 1.24 -40.70 1.09
C PHE A 41 -0.19 -40.62 0.53
N SER A 42 -1.18 -41.09 1.31
CA SER A 42 -2.59 -41.15 0.91
C SER A 42 -3.18 -39.81 0.44
N GLU A 43 -4.25 -39.88 -0.35
CA GLU A 43 -5.03 -38.72 -0.78
C GLU A 43 -5.52 -37.87 0.41
N THR A 44 -5.95 -38.51 1.51
CA THR A 44 -6.37 -37.79 2.72
C THR A 44 -5.21 -37.05 3.37
N TRP A 45 -4.01 -37.63 3.41
CA TRP A 45 -2.82 -37.00 3.95
C TRP A 45 -2.43 -35.74 3.14
N GLN A 46 -2.51 -35.81 1.81
CA GLN A 46 -2.26 -34.67 0.92
C GLN A 46 -3.35 -33.60 1.06
N LEU A 47 -4.63 -34.03 1.12
CA LEU A 47 -5.77 -33.14 1.24
C LEU A 47 -5.68 -32.27 2.49
N VAL A 48 -5.30 -32.84 3.64
CA VAL A 48 -5.24 -32.09 4.91
C VAL A 48 -4.26 -30.93 4.83
N ILE A 49 -3.03 -31.15 4.33
CA ILE A 49 -2.03 -30.08 4.24
C ILE A 49 -2.41 -29.06 3.16
N ASN A 50 -2.95 -29.50 2.03
CA ASN A 50 -3.37 -28.62 0.94
C ASN A 50 -4.54 -27.71 1.37
N THR A 51 -5.61 -28.32 1.89
CA THR A 51 -6.79 -27.60 2.37
C THR A 51 -6.43 -26.67 3.54
N GLY A 52 -5.65 -27.14 4.51
CA GLY A 52 -5.22 -26.33 5.64
C GLY A 52 -4.40 -25.11 5.21
N THR A 53 -3.39 -25.32 4.37
CA THR A 53 -2.52 -24.24 3.88
C THR A 53 -3.30 -23.24 3.02
N THR A 54 -4.27 -23.71 2.22
CA THR A 54 -5.12 -22.85 1.41
C THR A 54 -5.97 -21.92 2.28
N ILE A 55 -6.62 -22.46 3.32
CA ILE A 55 -7.40 -21.66 4.27
C ILE A 55 -6.51 -20.62 4.97
N VAL A 56 -5.35 -21.06 5.50
CA VAL A 56 -4.41 -20.15 6.16
C VAL A 56 -3.92 -19.06 5.20
N THR A 57 -3.60 -19.40 3.96
CA THR A 57 -3.15 -18.45 2.94
C THR A 57 -4.25 -17.45 2.61
N PHE A 58 -5.49 -17.90 2.43
CA PHE A 58 -6.63 -17.02 2.19
C PHE A 58 -6.84 -16.02 3.32
N LEU A 59 -6.83 -16.49 4.58
CA LEU A 59 -6.90 -15.61 5.75
C LEU A 59 -5.70 -14.65 5.83
N MET A 60 -4.51 -15.14 5.51
CA MET A 60 -3.28 -14.35 5.53
C MET A 60 -3.31 -13.21 4.51
N VAL A 61 -3.90 -13.40 3.33
CA VAL A 61 -4.07 -12.33 2.34
C VAL A 61 -4.83 -11.14 2.96
N PHE A 62 -5.95 -11.39 3.64
CA PHE A 62 -6.70 -10.31 4.30
C PHE A 62 -5.92 -9.66 5.45
N LEU A 63 -5.20 -10.45 6.25
CA LEU A 63 -4.37 -9.91 7.33
C LEU A 63 -3.24 -9.02 6.79
N ILE A 64 -2.56 -9.49 5.75
CA ILE A 64 -1.49 -8.74 5.06
C ILE A 64 -2.08 -7.47 4.46
N GLN A 65 -3.19 -7.55 3.72
CA GLN A 65 -3.84 -6.39 3.13
C GLN A 65 -4.23 -5.34 4.18
N ASN A 66 -4.79 -5.75 5.32
CA ASN A 66 -5.14 -4.81 6.38
C ASN A 66 -3.92 -4.10 6.97
N THR A 67 -2.86 -4.84 7.29
CA THR A 67 -1.62 -4.25 7.81
C THR A 67 -0.95 -3.37 6.75
N GLN A 68 -0.85 -3.83 5.50
CA GLN A 68 -0.25 -3.08 4.40
C GLN A 68 -1.02 -1.81 4.08
N ASN A 69 -2.36 -1.85 4.00
CA ASN A 69 -3.17 -0.67 3.72
C ASN A 69 -2.98 0.41 4.78
N ARG A 70 -2.96 0.00 6.06
CA ARG A 70 -2.76 0.94 7.16
C ARG A 70 -1.34 1.49 7.21
N ASP A 71 -0.34 0.66 6.98
CA ASP A 71 1.06 1.08 6.97
C ASP A 71 1.34 1.99 5.77
N ALA A 72 0.73 1.74 4.61
CA ALA A 72 0.77 2.62 3.44
C ALA A 72 0.16 3.99 3.76
N ALA A 73 -1.05 4.06 4.34
CA ALA A 73 -1.67 5.32 4.73
C ALA A 73 -0.80 6.13 5.72
N ALA A 74 -0.18 5.46 6.69
CA ALA A 74 0.74 6.11 7.62
C ALA A 74 2.03 6.61 6.93
N MET A 75 2.52 5.89 5.91
CA MET A 75 3.65 6.33 5.09
C MET A 75 3.28 7.54 4.22
N HIS A 76 2.12 7.53 3.56
CA HIS A 76 1.60 8.67 2.79
C HIS A 76 1.51 9.92 3.67
N ALA A 77 0.87 9.82 4.84
CA ALA A 77 0.74 10.96 5.76
C ALA A 77 2.10 11.54 6.22
N LYS A 78 3.10 10.69 6.47
CA LYS A 78 4.45 11.13 6.83
C LYS A 78 5.16 11.83 5.66
N LEU A 79 5.00 11.32 4.44
CA LEU A 79 5.57 11.93 3.24
C LEU A 79 4.90 13.26 2.93
N ASP A 80 3.58 13.35 3.09
CA ASP A 80 2.82 14.59 2.92
C ASP A 80 3.30 15.68 3.90
N GLU A 81 3.53 15.33 5.16
CA GLU A 81 4.11 16.26 6.14
C GLU A 81 5.53 16.71 5.75
N LEU A 82 6.37 15.80 5.22
CA LEU A 82 7.70 16.16 4.72
C LEU A 82 7.62 17.10 3.50
N VAL A 83 6.70 16.85 2.57
CA VAL A 83 6.46 17.73 1.41
C VAL A 83 5.96 19.09 1.89
N TYR A 84 5.04 19.13 2.86
CA TYR A 84 4.53 20.36 3.45
C TYR A 84 5.63 21.18 4.13
N ALA A 85 6.54 20.53 4.87
CA ALA A 85 7.63 21.20 5.59
C ALA A 85 8.74 21.74 4.67
N VAL A 86 8.94 21.18 3.48
CA VAL A 86 10.05 21.54 2.58
C VAL A 86 9.64 22.67 1.63
N LYS A 87 10.20 23.87 1.83
CA LYS A 87 9.89 25.09 1.04
C LYS A 87 9.96 24.97 -0.49
N LYS A 88 10.76 24.03 -1.02
CA LYS A 88 10.96 23.81 -2.46
C LYS A 88 10.23 22.57 -3.00
N ALA A 89 9.54 21.83 -2.14
CA ALA A 89 8.79 20.65 -2.55
C ALA A 89 7.49 21.05 -3.26
N ASP A 90 7.04 20.18 -4.15
CA ASP A 90 5.84 20.39 -4.95
C ASP A 90 4.63 19.97 -4.12
N ALA A 91 3.86 20.93 -3.61
CA ALA A 91 2.69 20.66 -2.77
C ALA A 91 1.61 19.84 -3.47
N ARG A 92 1.68 19.69 -4.80
CA ARG A 92 0.78 18.82 -5.58
C ARG A 92 0.88 17.33 -5.25
N PHE A 93 1.95 16.91 -4.58
CA PHE A 93 2.14 15.52 -4.15
C PHE A 93 1.36 15.16 -2.89
N ILE A 94 0.88 16.15 -2.14
CA ILE A 94 0.10 15.92 -0.92
C ILE A 94 -1.26 15.35 -1.32
N GLY A 95 -1.59 14.15 -0.83
CA GLY A 95 -2.83 13.45 -1.16
C GLY A 95 -2.97 13.03 -2.62
N ILE A 96 -1.85 12.88 -3.34
CA ILE A 96 -1.82 12.55 -4.77
C ILE A 96 -2.50 11.20 -5.10
N GLU A 97 -2.58 10.28 -4.13
CA GLU A 97 -3.25 8.98 -4.25
C GLU A 97 -4.78 9.05 -4.39
N HIS A 98 -5.37 10.22 -4.16
CA HIS A 98 -6.82 10.45 -4.35
C HIS A 98 -7.15 11.00 -5.75
N LEU A 99 -6.14 11.28 -6.58
CA LEU A 99 -6.34 11.72 -7.95
C LEU A 99 -6.85 10.57 -8.83
N THR A 100 -7.60 10.93 -9.87
CA THR A 100 -7.94 9.99 -10.93
C THR A 100 -6.69 9.56 -11.70
N ASP A 101 -6.74 8.39 -12.34
CA ASP A 101 -5.62 7.87 -13.16
C ASP A 101 -5.14 8.90 -14.20
N LYS A 102 -6.07 9.68 -14.79
CA LYS A 102 -5.75 10.71 -15.78
C LYS A 102 -5.01 11.89 -15.16
N GLU A 103 -5.44 12.37 -14.00
CA GLU A 103 -4.76 13.45 -13.28
C GLU A 103 -3.38 13.00 -12.79
N LEU A 104 -3.31 11.79 -12.23
CA LEU A 104 -2.07 11.19 -11.76
C LEU A 104 -1.06 11.02 -12.91
N ALA A 105 -1.49 10.54 -14.08
CA ALA A 105 -0.64 10.36 -15.24
C ALA A 105 0.04 11.67 -15.70
N VAL A 106 -0.67 12.80 -15.64
CA VAL A 106 -0.08 14.12 -15.98
C VAL A 106 1.05 14.48 -15.03
N ILE A 107 0.87 14.25 -13.72
CA ILE A 107 1.91 14.55 -12.73
C ILE A 107 3.10 13.58 -12.89
N LEU A 108 2.84 12.30 -13.14
CA LEU A 108 3.88 11.30 -13.35
C LEU A 108 4.72 11.59 -14.60
N ASP A 109 4.10 11.99 -15.71
CA ASP A 109 4.85 12.43 -16.90
C ASP A 109 5.74 13.63 -16.59
N GLU A 110 5.23 14.65 -15.88
CA GLU A 110 6.05 15.78 -15.45
C GLU A 110 7.25 15.36 -14.59
N VAL A 111 7.09 14.37 -13.70
CA VAL A 111 8.18 13.80 -12.89
C VAL A 111 9.22 13.12 -13.76
N GLU A 112 8.77 12.31 -14.71
CA GLU A 112 9.64 11.61 -15.64
C GLU A 112 10.44 12.60 -16.49
N GLN A 113 9.81 13.63 -17.04
CA GLN A 113 10.51 14.68 -17.79
C GLN A 113 11.57 15.40 -16.94
N ARG A 114 11.30 15.62 -15.65
CA ARG A 114 12.29 16.20 -14.72
C ARG A 114 13.44 15.23 -14.45
N ALA A 115 13.15 13.95 -14.24
CA ALA A 115 14.17 12.92 -14.05
C ALA A 115 15.10 12.85 -15.28
N LEU A 116 14.53 12.83 -16.49
CA LEU A 116 15.30 12.89 -17.75
C LEU A 116 16.17 14.15 -17.84
N ALA A 117 15.64 15.31 -17.47
CA ALA A 117 16.40 16.55 -17.44
C ALA A 117 17.60 16.48 -16.48
N VAL A 118 17.41 15.92 -15.28
CA VAL A 118 18.47 15.75 -14.28
C VAL A 118 19.53 14.76 -14.76
N HIS A 119 19.13 13.63 -15.33
CA HIS A 119 20.06 12.66 -15.92
C HIS A 119 20.84 13.23 -17.11
N ALA A 120 20.27 14.19 -17.85
CA ALA A 120 20.94 14.96 -18.88
C ALA A 120 21.86 16.08 -18.34
N GLY A 121 22.11 16.13 -17.03
CA GLY A 121 23.02 17.09 -16.39
C GLY A 121 22.40 18.45 -16.05
N LYS A 122 21.09 18.64 -16.22
CA LYS A 122 20.42 19.88 -15.78
C LYS A 122 20.25 19.84 -14.25
N PRO A 123 20.43 20.98 -13.54
CA PRO A 123 20.25 21.00 -12.10
C PRO A 123 18.78 20.75 -11.73
N ALA A 124 18.54 20.00 -10.66
CA ALA A 124 17.20 19.83 -10.09
C ALA A 124 16.66 21.20 -9.65
N ARG A 125 15.58 21.67 -10.28
CA ARG A 125 14.95 22.96 -9.99
C ARG A 125 13.69 22.76 -9.15
N ALA A 126 13.44 23.72 -8.25
CA ALA A 126 12.19 23.77 -7.50
C ALA A 126 11.01 23.96 -8.46
N VAL A 127 9.91 23.26 -8.18
CA VAL A 127 8.67 23.41 -8.96
C VAL A 127 8.06 24.76 -8.60
N ARG A 128 7.74 25.58 -9.61
CA ARG A 128 6.93 26.78 -9.39
C ARG A 128 5.51 26.30 -9.07
N GLY A 129 5.11 26.43 -7.81
CA GLY A 129 3.85 25.93 -7.29
C GLY A 129 2.65 26.47 -8.06
N LYS A 130 1.94 25.59 -8.75
CA LYS A 130 0.50 25.69 -8.88
C LYS A 130 -0.06 24.68 -7.87
N PRO A 131 -0.96 25.05 -6.95
CA PRO A 131 -1.59 24.07 -6.07
C PRO A 131 -2.26 22.99 -6.91
N ALA A 132 -2.24 21.74 -6.45
CA ALA A 132 -2.98 20.67 -7.12
C ALA A 132 -4.44 21.03 -6.95
N VAL A 133 -5.15 21.16 -8.05
CA VAL A 133 -6.58 21.41 -8.04
C VAL A 133 -7.23 20.05 -8.25
N ARG A 134 -8.03 19.59 -7.29
CA ARG A 134 -8.86 18.39 -7.53
C ARG A 134 -9.90 18.75 -8.59
N ILE A 135 -10.18 17.85 -9.52
CA ILE A 135 -11.29 18.07 -10.47
C ILE A 135 -12.64 18.31 -9.75
N GLU A 136 -12.83 17.76 -8.55
CA GLU A 136 -13.98 18.01 -7.68
C GLU A 136 -14.10 19.50 -7.25
N ASP A 137 -12.96 20.15 -6.99
CA ASP A 137 -12.89 21.57 -6.65
C ASP A 137 -13.13 22.45 -7.89
N LEU A 138 -12.77 21.97 -9.09
CA LEU A 138 -13.11 22.62 -10.35
C LEU A 138 -14.62 22.56 -10.64
N ALA A 139 -15.25 21.42 -10.36
CA ALA A 139 -16.70 21.26 -10.52
C ALA A 139 -17.50 22.15 -9.54
N THR A 140 -17.04 22.28 -8.30
CA THR A 140 -17.68 23.12 -7.28
C THR A 140 -17.57 24.62 -7.61
N ASN A 141 -16.43 25.07 -8.17
CA ASN A 141 -16.23 26.46 -8.57
C ASN A 141 -16.86 26.82 -9.93
N ALA A 142 -17.32 25.84 -10.71
CA ALA A 142 -18.00 26.04 -11.98
C ALA A 142 -19.54 26.19 -11.84
N ALA A 143 -20.10 25.98 -10.65
CA ALA A 143 -21.51 26.27 -10.40
C ALA A 143 -21.72 27.79 -10.31
N PRO A 144 -22.50 28.42 -11.21
CA PRO A 144 -22.77 29.84 -11.11
C PRO A 144 -23.53 30.12 -9.82
N GLN A 145 -23.03 31.08 -9.02
CA GLN A 145 -23.79 31.72 -7.95
C GLN A 145 -24.97 32.50 -8.57
N ALA A 146 -25.98 31.79 -9.04
CA ALA A 146 -27.24 32.37 -9.46
C ALA A 146 -28.16 32.43 -8.23
N GLY A 147 -28.30 33.64 -7.67
CA GLY A 147 -29.45 33.97 -6.83
C GLY A 147 -29.15 34.37 -5.39
N VAL A 148 -28.45 35.49 -5.18
CA VAL A 148 -28.77 36.37 -4.05
C VAL A 148 -28.83 37.80 -4.59
N ALA A 149 -30.01 38.22 -5.01
CA ALA A 149 -30.33 39.62 -5.23
C ALA A 149 -31.78 39.88 -4.80
N LYS A 150 -31.89 40.43 -3.57
CA LYS A 150 -33.04 41.07 -2.90
C LYS A 150 -34.27 40.23 -2.58
#